data_AF-A0A8H5B701-F1
#
_entry.id   AF-A0A8H5B701-F1
#
_cell.length_a   1.000
_cell.length_b   1.000
_cell.length_c   1.000
_cell.angle_alpha   90.00
_cell.angle_beta   90.00
_cell.angle_gamma   90.00
#
_symmetry.space_group_name_H-M   'P 1'
#
loop_
_entity.id
_entity.type
_entity.pdbx_description
1 polymer ?
#
loop_
_entity_poly.entity_id
_entity_poly.type
_entity_poly.pdbx_seq_one_letter_code
_entity_poly.pdbx_strand_id
1 'polypeptide(L)'
;MLKETKVKETTKYTTFNKNFLYTADQHLYAKRWEALVDTTFPNNGNDDASSPSNPFDIDIIQIISWNDYGESHYISPIKGAQPTGSEAWTGGMGHAAWLPLTSYYASAFKNGGQYPDILKEDEKLVMWSRTHSAQAQVEDTVWVITLLAEPANVTFEVYAHTPSSSSSSSSNAATTTDADVDNNIISQTFSVPAGLSKLAMPIGFPDAGGDGGYRV
;
A
#
# COMPACT_ATOMS: atom_id res chain seq x y z
N MET A 1 -14.68 51.21 2.61
CA MET A 1 -15.32 50.21 1.72
C MET A 1 -14.25 49.72 0.78
N LEU A 2 -13.86 48.44 0.65
CA LEU A 2 -14.37 47.16 1.13
C LEU A 2 -13.22 46.33 1.72
N LYS A 3 -13.64 45.32 2.50
CA LYS A 3 -12.87 44.46 3.38
C LYS A 3 -11.93 43.50 2.60
N GLU A 4 -10.70 43.38 3.06
CA GLU A 4 -9.91 42.16 2.85
C GLU A 4 -10.59 41.01 3.60
N THR A 5 -11.04 39.99 2.87
CA THR A 5 -11.36 38.70 3.47
C THR A 5 -10.12 37.83 3.33
N LYS A 6 -9.21 37.93 4.32
CA LYS A 6 -8.27 36.82 4.56
C LYS A 6 -9.11 35.62 4.97
N VAL A 7 -9.25 34.65 4.08
CA VAL A 7 -9.70 33.32 4.47
C VAL A 7 -8.58 32.72 5.30
N LYS A 8 -8.68 32.95 6.60
CA LYS A 8 -7.92 32.23 7.61
C LYS A 8 -8.54 30.83 7.64
N GLU A 9 -8.00 29.88 6.88
CA GLU A 9 -8.24 28.47 7.20
C GLU A 9 -7.64 28.22 8.58
N THR A 10 -8.49 28.35 9.59
CA THR A 10 -8.16 28.08 10.99
C THR A 10 -9.06 26.95 11.47
N THR A 11 -9.01 25.82 10.77
CA THR A 11 -9.33 24.55 11.42
C THR A 11 -8.00 23.88 11.71
N LYS A 12 -7.30 24.42 12.72
CA LYS A 12 -6.21 23.69 13.35
C LYS A 12 -6.87 22.54 14.10
N TYR A 13 -6.99 21.38 13.47
CA TYR A 13 -7.44 20.17 14.13
C TYR A 13 -6.48 19.90 15.30
N THR A 14 -6.90 20.22 16.52
CA THR A 14 -6.08 19.99 17.72
C THR A 14 -6.22 18.54 18.14
N THR A 15 -5.59 17.63 17.42
CA THR A 15 -5.34 16.28 17.94
C THR A 15 -4.11 16.37 18.84
N PHE A 16 -4.33 16.49 20.14
CA PHE A 16 -3.23 16.52 21.12
C PHE A 16 -2.43 15.20 21.01
N ASN A 17 -1.14 15.28 20.66
CA ASN A 17 -0.22 14.15 20.59
C ASN A 17 -0.63 12.95 19.69
N LYS A 18 -1.33 13.17 18.57
CA LYS A 18 -1.64 12.10 17.58
C LYS A 18 -0.82 12.22 16.29
N ASN A 19 0.51 12.23 16.40
CA ASN A 19 1.42 12.22 15.24
C ASN A 19 2.23 10.92 15.16
N PHE A 20 1.57 9.77 15.32
CA PHE A 20 2.19 8.48 15.03
C PHE A 20 1.86 8.09 13.59
N LEU A 21 2.90 7.98 12.77
CA LEU A 21 2.79 7.38 11.44
C LEU A 21 3.06 5.89 11.58
N TYR A 22 2.06 5.06 11.31
CA TYR A 22 2.31 3.63 11.16
C TYR A 22 3.05 3.41 9.85
N THR A 23 4.24 2.82 9.92
CA THR A 23 4.92 2.30 8.74
C THR A 23 4.01 1.24 8.12
N ALA A 24 3.55 1.43 6.88
CA ALA A 24 2.78 0.44 6.12
C ALA A 24 3.60 -0.18 4.97
N ASP A 25 4.85 0.27 4.83
CA ASP A 25 5.77 -0.06 3.76
C ASP A 25 6.27 -1.49 3.82
N GLN A 26 7.03 -1.85 2.78
CA GLN A 26 7.81 -3.09 2.76
C GLN A 26 6.92 -4.32 3.00
N HIS A 27 5.67 -4.26 2.51
CA HIS A 27 4.66 -5.31 2.67
C HIS A 27 4.31 -5.61 4.14
N LEU A 28 4.31 -4.61 5.03
CA LEU A 28 4.11 -4.86 6.46
C LEU A 28 2.80 -5.61 6.77
N TYR A 29 1.70 -5.28 6.09
CA TYR A 29 0.42 -5.97 6.31
C TYR A 29 0.54 -7.48 6.04
N ALA A 30 1.09 -7.85 4.88
CA ALA A 30 1.37 -9.23 4.50
C ALA A 30 2.38 -9.90 5.45
N LYS A 31 3.49 -9.23 5.77
CA LYS A 31 4.52 -9.77 6.66
C LYS A 31 3.99 -10.03 8.07
N ARG A 32 3.08 -9.21 8.58
CA ARG A 32 2.43 -9.44 9.88
C ARG A 32 1.53 -10.67 9.84
N TRP A 33 0.78 -10.85 8.76
CA TRP A 33 -0.02 -12.06 8.56
C TRP A 33 0.85 -13.31 8.44
N GLU A 34 1.89 -13.27 7.62
CA GLU A 34 2.87 -14.36 7.46
C GLU A 34 3.52 -14.69 8.80
N ALA A 35 3.97 -13.68 9.55
CA ALA A 35 4.50 -13.91 10.89
C ALA A 35 3.49 -14.60 11.80
N LEU A 36 2.22 -14.17 11.83
CA LEU A 36 1.18 -14.81 12.64
C LEU A 36 0.95 -16.26 12.21
N VAL A 37 0.86 -16.53 10.91
CA VAL A 37 0.67 -17.89 10.36
C VAL A 37 1.87 -18.77 10.69
N ASP A 38 3.08 -18.32 10.38
CA ASP A 38 4.33 -19.08 10.56
C ASP A 38 4.62 -19.32 12.06
N THR A 39 4.33 -18.34 12.93
CA THR A 39 4.50 -18.54 14.37
C THR A 39 3.48 -19.50 14.94
N THR A 40 2.27 -19.57 14.37
CA THR A 40 1.21 -20.48 14.84
C THR A 40 1.41 -21.89 14.28
N PHE A 41 1.89 -21.99 13.03
CA PHE A 41 2.01 -23.24 12.27
C PHE A 41 3.43 -23.39 11.69
N PRO A 42 4.47 -23.55 12.54
CA PRO A 42 5.87 -23.55 12.12
C PRO A 42 6.22 -24.67 11.13
N ASN A 43 5.47 -25.77 11.15
CA ASN A 43 5.62 -26.88 10.21
C ASN A 43 4.52 -26.89 9.14
N ASN A 44 3.95 -25.73 8.82
CA ASN A 44 2.82 -25.59 7.88
C ASN A 44 1.67 -26.54 8.24
N GLY A 45 1.33 -26.66 9.52
CA GLY A 45 0.26 -27.53 10.00
C GLY A 45 0.55 -29.04 9.93
N ASN A 46 1.76 -29.45 9.57
CA ASN A 46 2.19 -30.86 9.60
C ASN A 46 2.70 -31.30 10.99
N ASP A 47 2.29 -30.59 12.04
CA ASP A 47 2.63 -30.94 13.40
C ASP A 47 1.89 -32.21 13.83
N ASP A 48 2.65 -33.22 14.26
CA ASP A 48 2.08 -34.43 14.85
C ASP A 48 2.08 -34.35 16.39
N ALA A 49 1.52 -35.36 17.06
CA ALA A 49 1.46 -35.41 18.52
C ALA A 49 2.85 -35.46 19.21
N SER A 50 3.93 -35.64 18.45
CA SER A 50 5.31 -35.61 18.91
C SER A 50 6.04 -34.30 18.61
N SER A 51 5.45 -33.39 17.82
CA SER A 51 5.97 -32.03 17.63
C SER A 51 6.06 -31.31 18.97
N PRO A 52 7.17 -30.58 19.24
CA PRO A 52 7.26 -29.76 20.43
C PRO A 52 6.12 -28.74 20.47
N SER A 53 5.54 -28.53 21.65
CA SER A 53 4.45 -27.58 21.84
C SER A 53 4.87 -26.19 21.35
N ASN A 54 4.05 -25.60 20.48
CA ASN A 54 4.28 -24.25 19.99
C ASN A 54 4.14 -23.24 21.15
N PRO A 55 5.18 -22.44 21.47
CA PRO A 55 5.09 -21.43 22.52
C PRO A 55 4.15 -20.26 22.20
N PHE A 56 3.70 -20.13 20.93
CA PHE A 56 2.83 -19.06 20.45
C PHE A 56 1.52 -19.62 19.90
N ASP A 57 0.89 -20.55 20.61
CA ASP A 57 -0.44 -21.07 20.27
C ASP A 57 -1.47 -19.92 20.23
N ILE A 58 -1.71 -19.39 19.02
CA ILE A 58 -2.60 -18.25 18.79
C ILE A 58 -3.96 -18.81 18.38
N ASP A 59 -4.95 -18.65 19.24
CA ASP A 59 -6.32 -19.09 18.96
C ASP A 59 -7.10 -18.08 18.09
N ILE A 60 -6.76 -16.80 18.22
CA ILE A 60 -7.55 -15.68 17.67
C ILE A 60 -6.62 -14.60 17.11
N ILE A 61 -6.93 -14.15 15.90
CA ILE A 61 -6.35 -12.95 15.29
C ILE A 61 -7.41 -11.83 15.29
N GLN A 62 -6.99 -10.63 15.67
CA GLN A 62 -7.81 -9.42 15.57
C GLN A 62 -7.25 -8.48 14.50
N ILE A 63 -8.13 -8.02 13.61
CA ILE A 63 -7.81 -6.94 12.69
C ILE A 63 -8.34 -5.64 13.28
N ILE A 64 -7.42 -4.70 13.50
CA ILE A 64 -7.73 -3.35 13.98
C ILE A 64 -7.47 -2.42 12.79
N SER A 65 -8.49 -1.85 12.13
CA SER A 65 -9.92 -1.96 12.44
C SER A 65 -10.79 -2.06 11.18
N TRP A 66 -12.09 -2.31 11.38
CA TRP A 66 -13.04 -2.26 10.27
C TRP A 66 -13.20 -0.85 9.71
N ASN A 67 -13.46 0.14 10.58
CA ASN A 67 -13.94 1.47 10.19
C ASN A 67 -13.43 2.63 11.06
N ASP A 68 -12.25 2.51 11.66
CA ASP A 68 -11.64 3.65 12.36
C ASP A 68 -10.96 4.59 11.36
N TYR A 69 -11.77 5.48 10.79
CA TYR A 69 -11.32 6.48 9.82
C TYR A 69 -10.43 7.56 10.47
N GLY A 70 -10.64 7.85 11.76
CA GLY A 70 -9.90 8.87 12.48
C GLY A 70 -8.44 8.51 12.72
N GLU A 71 -8.12 7.21 12.77
CA GLU A 71 -6.77 6.68 12.98
C GLU A 71 -6.19 5.99 11.73
N SER A 72 -6.83 6.18 10.57
CA SER A 72 -6.40 5.74 9.23
C SER A 72 -6.13 4.25 9.03
N HIS A 73 -6.36 3.39 10.02
CA HIS A 73 -6.12 1.95 9.95
C HIS A 73 -7.38 1.11 9.64
N TYR A 74 -8.35 1.70 8.95
CA TYR A 74 -9.55 1.00 8.50
C TYR A 74 -9.24 0.11 7.28
N ILE A 75 -9.90 -1.05 7.16
CA ILE A 75 -9.76 -1.94 5.98
C ILE A 75 -11.05 -2.07 5.16
N SER A 76 -12.14 -1.42 5.55
CA SER A 76 -13.41 -1.48 4.82
C SER A 76 -13.53 -0.38 3.76
N PRO A 77 -14.49 -0.45 2.82
CA PRO A 77 -14.96 0.73 2.12
C PRO A 77 -15.43 1.81 3.12
N ILE A 78 -15.23 3.08 2.78
CA ILE A 78 -15.76 4.19 3.57
C ILE A 78 -17.29 4.16 3.49
N LYS A 79 -17.95 4.06 4.65
CA LYS A 79 -19.42 4.04 4.77
C LYS A 79 -19.85 4.89 5.96
N GLY A 80 -20.91 5.67 5.78
CA GLY A 80 -21.50 6.49 6.84
C GLY A 80 -20.69 7.74 7.16
N ALA A 81 -20.91 8.29 8.36
CA ALA A 81 -20.24 9.49 8.82
C ALA A 81 -18.80 9.18 9.25
N GLN A 82 -17.89 10.09 8.92
CA GLN A 82 -16.49 10.03 9.34
C GLN A 82 -16.23 11.05 10.46
N PRO A 83 -15.23 10.83 11.34
CA PRO A 83 -14.77 11.85 12.26
C PRO A 83 -14.37 13.12 11.50
N THR A 84 -14.77 14.29 12.00
CA THR A 84 -14.50 15.56 11.32
C THR A 84 -13.02 15.76 11.05
N GLY A 85 -12.66 15.92 9.78
CA GLY A 85 -11.29 16.17 9.33
C GLY A 85 -10.56 14.91 8.87
N SER A 86 -11.09 13.70 9.12
CA SER A 86 -10.44 12.48 8.64
C SER A 86 -10.47 12.34 7.12
N GLU A 87 -11.38 13.04 6.46
CA GLU A 87 -11.45 13.12 4.99
C GLU A 87 -10.13 13.57 4.36
N ALA A 88 -9.29 14.32 5.08
CA ALA A 88 -7.98 14.74 4.62
C ALA A 88 -6.99 13.58 4.39
N TRP A 89 -7.20 12.42 5.03
CA TRP A 89 -6.37 11.21 4.86
C TRP A 89 -7.17 9.95 4.47
N THR A 90 -8.49 10.02 4.43
CA THR A 90 -9.34 8.94 3.90
C THR A 90 -9.87 9.24 2.49
N GLY A 91 -9.96 10.51 2.09
CA GLY A 91 -10.42 10.92 0.77
C GLY A 91 -9.47 10.46 -0.33
N GLY A 92 -9.97 9.66 -1.27
CA GLY A 92 -9.14 9.09 -2.36
C GLY A 92 -8.18 7.97 -1.94
N MET A 93 -8.07 7.69 -0.63
CA MET A 93 -7.14 6.70 -0.07
C MET A 93 -7.88 5.42 0.30
N GLY A 94 -8.37 4.69 -0.72
CA GLY A 94 -9.21 3.51 -0.51
C GLY A 94 -8.44 2.31 0.07
N HIS A 95 -8.89 1.80 1.23
CA HIS A 95 -8.25 0.66 1.90
C HIS A 95 -8.93 -0.69 1.67
N ALA A 96 -10.02 -0.74 0.89
CA ALA A 96 -10.76 -1.98 0.65
C ALA A 96 -9.93 -3.09 -0.06
N ALA A 97 -8.82 -2.72 -0.70
CA ALA A 97 -7.89 -3.66 -1.31
C ALA A 97 -7.21 -4.59 -0.28
N TRP A 98 -7.21 -4.24 1.02
CA TRP A 98 -6.75 -5.14 2.08
C TRP A 98 -7.70 -6.30 2.36
N LEU A 99 -8.99 -6.20 2.00
CA LEU A 99 -9.98 -7.26 2.24
C LEU A 99 -9.68 -8.58 1.52
N PRO A 100 -9.41 -8.62 0.20
CA PRO A 100 -9.05 -9.88 -0.47
C PRO A 100 -7.76 -10.47 0.11
N LEU A 101 -6.76 -9.63 0.42
CA LEU A 101 -5.51 -10.08 1.04
C LEU A 101 -5.75 -10.66 2.45
N THR A 102 -6.61 -10.02 3.23
CA THR A 102 -7.07 -10.51 4.53
C THR A 102 -7.76 -11.87 4.39
N SER A 103 -8.64 -12.04 3.40
CA SER A 103 -9.33 -13.30 3.15
C SER A 103 -8.35 -14.43 2.83
N TYR A 104 -7.33 -14.15 2.03
CA TYR A 104 -6.26 -15.11 1.70
C TYR A 104 -5.53 -15.60 2.95
N TYR A 105 -4.98 -14.68 3.75
CA TYR A 105 -4.25 -15.04 4.96
C TYR A 105 -5.12 -15.62 6.08
N ALA A 106 -6.34 -15.10 6.26
CA ALA A 106 -7.28 -15.65 7.23
C ALA A 106 -7.69 -17.08 6.87
N SER A 107 -7.76 -17.42 5.58
CA SER A 107 -8.01 -18.79 5.13
C SER A 107 -6.83 -19.70 5.49
N ALA A 108 -5.59 -19.23 5.25
CA ALA A 108 -4.39 -19.96 5.65
C ALA A 108 -4.37 -20.24 7.16
N PHE A 109 -4.60 -19.21 7.98
CA PHE A 109 -4.66 -19.35 9.43
C PHE A 109 -5.73 -20.36 9.90
N LYS A 110 -6.94 -20.30 9.31
CA LYS A 110 -8.02 -21.25 9.62
C LYS A 110 -7.74 -22.68 9.18
N ASN A 111 -6.89 -22.86 8.17
CA ASN A 111 -6.57 -24.15 7.57
C ASN A 111 -5.19 -24.68 8.03
N GLY A 112 -4.77 -24.32 9.25
CA GLY A 112 -3.52 -24.87 9.82
C GLY A 112 -2.26 -24.37 9.12
N GLY A 113 -2.27 -23.15 8.57
CA GLY A 113 -1.15 -22.57 7.83
C GLY A 113 -1.15 -22.86 6.33
N GLN A 114 -2.05 -23.72 5.86
CA GLN A 114 -2.15 -24.06 4.43
C GLN A 114 -2.81 -22.92 3.65
N TYR A 115 -2.00 -22.22 2.86
CA TYR A 115 -2.45 -21.16 1.96
C TYR A 115 -3.42 -21.71 0.89
N PRO A 116 -4.52 -20.99 0.59
CA PRO A 116 -5.45 -21.42 -0.43
C PRO A 116 -4.82 -21.33 -1.83
N ASP A 117 -5.19 -22.27 -2.71
CA ASP A 117 -4.88 -22.18 -4.13
C ASP A 117 -5.51 -20.91 -4.73
N ILE A 118 -4.81 -20.30 -5.68
CA ILE A 118 -5.29 -19.12 -6.39
C ILE A 118 -5.86 -19.58 -7.73
N LEU A 119 -7.17 -19.44 -7.90
CA LEU A 119 -7.83 -19.75 -9.17
C LEU A 119 -7.70 -18.57 -10.14
N LYS A 120 -7.92 -18.83 -11.43
CA LYS A 120 -7.72 -17.82 -12.48
C LYS A 120 -8.65 -16.62 -12.31
N GLU A 121 -9.89 -16.86 -11.90
CA GLU A 121 -10.89 -15.85 -11.54
C GLU A 121 -10.55 -15.07 -10.26
N ASP A 122 -9.70 -15.64 -9.41
CA ASP A 122 -9.31 -15.09 -8.12
C ASP A 122 -8.00 -14.30 -8.17
N GLU A 123 -7.32 -14.21 -9.32
CA GLU A 123 -6.10 -13.41 -9.47
C GLU A 123 -6.33 -11.94 -9.08
N LYS A 124 -5.39 -11.36 -8.33
CA LYS A 124 -5.44 -9.96 -7.87
C LYS A 124 -4.06 -9.31 -7.85
N LEU A 125 -4.07 -7.99 -8.04
CA LEU A 125 -2.95 -7.11 -7.75
C LEU A 125 -3.41 -6.13 -6.66
N VAL A 126 -2.66 -6.05 -5.58
CA VAL A 126 -2.86 -5.06 -4.51
C VAL A 126 -1.65 -4.15 -4.49
N MET A 127 -1.86 -2.88 -4.83
CA MET A 127 -0.80 -1.88 -5.00
C MET A 127 -0.99 -0.74 -4.01
N TRP A 128 0.09 -0.21 -3.48
CA TRP A 128 0.08 1.00 -2.65
C TRP A 128 1.45 1.69 -2.68
N SER A 129 1.45 2.98 -2.39
CA SER A 129 2.65 3.77 -2.10
C SER A 129 2.33 4.75 -0.96
N ARG A 130 3.34 5.49 -0.50
CA ARG A 130 3.14 6.48 0.57
C ARG A 130 3.08 7.84 -0.04
N THR A 131 2.03 8.59 0.32
CA THR A 131 2.07 10.00 -0.02
C THR A 131 3.02 10.78 0.87
N HIS A 132 3.90 11.59 0.27
CA HIS A 132 4.75 12.52 1.00
C HIS A 132 4.66 13.93 0.41
N SER A 133 5.16 14.92 1.15
CA SER A 133 5.26 16.29 0.63
C SER A 133 6.11 16.31 -0.64
N ALA A 134 5.71 17.09 -1.64
CA ALA A 134 6.50 17.33 -2.85
C ALA A 134 7.92 17.86 -2.58
N GLN A 135 8.18 18.44 -1.40
CA GLN A 135 9.49 18.94 -1.03
C GLN A 135 10.33 17.92 -0.24
N ALA A 136 9.76 16.75 0.09
CA ALA A 136 10.49 15.72 0.82
C ALA A 136 11.54 15.08 -0.10
N GLN A 137 12.79 15.07 0.36
CA GLN A 137 13.90 14.40 -0.32
C GLN A 137 13.93 12.93 0.13
N VAL A 138 13.03 12.12 -0.43
CA VAL A 138 12.90 10.70 -0.11
C VAL A 138 12.84 9.88 -1.39
N GLU A 139 13.41 8.68 -1.34
CA GLU A 139 13.17 7.68 -2.38
C GLU A 139 11.73 7.18 -2.21
N ASP A 140 11.00 7.10 -3.33
CA ASP A 140 9.63 6.66 -3.33
C ASP A 140 9.50 5.30 -4.04
N THR A 141 8.48 4.53 -3.66
CA THR A 141 8.32 3.15 -4.08
C THR A 141 6.86 2.76 -4.11
N VAL A 142 6.47 2.11 -5.21
CA VAL A 142 5.21 1.39 -5.29
C VAL A 142 5.44 -0.04 -4.83
N TRP A 143 4.72 -0.46 -3.80
CA TRP A 143 4.68 -1.84 -3.35
C TRP A 143 3.49 -2.54 -4.00
N VAL A 144 3.71 -3.79 -4.39
CA VAL A 144 2.69 -4.62 -5.00
C VAL A 144 2.68 -6.01 -4.38
N ILE A 145 1.50 -6.52 -4.10
CA ILE A 145 1.27 -7.94 -3.86
C ILE A 145 0.51 -8.51 -5.04
N THR A 146 1.03 -9.59 -5.61
CA THR A 146 0.36 -10.35 -6.66
C THR A 146 -0.21 -11.63 -6.05
N LEU A 147 -1.40 -11.99 -6.48
CA LEU A 147 -1.99 -13.31 -6.28
C LEU A 147 -2.23 -13.88 -7.68
N LEU A 148 -1.37 -14.81 -8.13
CA LEU A 148 -1.42 -15.37 -9.48
C LEU A 148 -1.74 -16.87 -9.45
N ALA A 149 -2.57 -17.34 -10.38
CA ALA A 149 -2.87 -18.76 -10.52
C ALA A 149 -1.74 -19.52 -11.19
N GLU A 150 -1.04 -18.85 -12.12
CA GLU A 150 0.03 -19.41 -12.94
C GLU A 150 1.20 -18.40 -13.02
N PRO A 151 2.44 -18.85 -13.31
CA PRO A 151 3.55 -17.93 -13.52
C PRO A 151 3.27 -16.96 -14.68
N ALA A 152 3.62 -15.68 -14.51
CA ALA A 152 3.40 -14.64 -15.51
C ALA A 152 4.49 -13.56 -15.49
N ASN A 153 4.63 -12.84 -16.61
CA ASN A 153 5.36 -11.57 -16.62
C ASN A 153 4.38 -10.45 -16.29
N VAL A 154 4.66 -9.71 -15.22
CA VAL A 154 3.84 -8.58 -14.75
C VAL A 154 4.60 -7.29 -15.03
N THR A 155 4.00 -6.42 -15.84
CA THR A 155 4.56 -5.10 -16.18
C THR A 155 3.77 -4.03 -15.44
N PHE A 156 4.49 -3.17 -14.70
CA PHE A 156 3.93 -1.98 -14.07
C PHE A 156 4.38 -0.75 -14.83
N GLU A 157 3.44 0.14 -15.10
CA GLU A 157 3.68 1.43 -15.74
C GLU A 157 3.09 2.51 -14.85
N VAL A 158 3.92 3.43 -14.39
CA VAL A 158 3.51 4.60 -13.62
C VAL A 158 3.68 5.83 -14.49
N TYR A 159 2.58 6.55 -14.63
CA TYR A 159 2.50 7.77 -15.42
C TYR A 159 2.61 8.96 -14.45
N ALA A 160 3.64 9.78 -14.58
CA ALA A 160 3.65 11.03 -13.83
C ALA A 160 2.66 12.01 -14.45
N HIS A 161 1.77 12.52 -13.61
CA HIS A 161 0.86 13.58 -14.00
C HIS A 161 1.65 14.90 -14.07
N THR A 162 1.98 15.38 -15.26
CA THR A 162 2.33 16.80 -15.43
C THR A 162 1.04 17.60 -15.28
N PRO A 163 0.93 18.57 -14.36
CA PRO A 163 -0.11 19.57 -14.46
C PRO A 163 0.04 20.20 -15.86
N SER A 164 -1.06 20.36 -16.60
CA SER A 164 -1.01 20.95 -17.92
C SER A 164 -0.53 22.42 -17.84
N SER A 165 0.77 22.62 -17.90
CA SER A 165 1.39 23.91 -18.18
C SER A 165 2.38 23.70 -19.31
N SER A 166 1.96 24.12 -20.50
CA SER A 166 2.73 24.38 -21.71
C SER A 166 4.25 24.17 -21.61
N SER A 167 4.72 23.08 -22.24
CA SER A 167 5.98 22.91 -23.01
C SER A 167 7.26 23.61 -22.54
N SER A 168 8.33 22.83 -22.32
CA SER A 168 9.58 22.93 -23.11
C SER A 168 10.59 21.86 -22.66
N SER A 169 11.10 21.12 -23.65
CA SER A 169 12.04 20.02 -23.54
C SER A 169 13.49 20.51 -23.42
N SER A 170 14.31 19.79 -22.65
CA SER A 170 15.75 19.64 -22.94
C SER A 170 16.31 18.39 -22.24
N SER A 171 17.01 17.58 -23.02
CA SER A 171 17.52 16.25 -22.71
C SER A 171 18.94 16.28 -22.12
N ASN A 172 19.28 15.28 -21.29
CA ASN A 172 20.64 14.70 -21.16
C ASN A 172 20.59 13.34 -20.42
N ALA A 173 21.59 12.50 -20.68
CA ALA A 173 21.47 11.05 -20.84
C ALA A 173 21.86 10.12 -19.65
N ALA A 174 21.32 8.89 -19.72
CA ALA A 174 21.83 7.56 -19.33
C ALA A 174 21.76 7.04 -17.86
N THR A 175 20.93 6.01 -17.64
CA THR A 175 21.15 4.67 -16.99
C THR A 175 19.83 3.86 -17.16
N THR A 176 19.83 2.56 -17.53
CA THR A 176 18.64 1.85 -18.06
C THR A 176 17.62 1.38 -17.01
N THR A 177 16.97 2.33 -16.37
CA THR A 177 15.50 2.40 -16.29
C THR A 177 15.03 2.94 -17.63
N ASP A 178 14.02 2.34 -18.28
CA ASP A 178 13.46 2.91 -19.52
C ASP A 178 12.55 4.08 -19.14
N ALA A 179 13.18 5.17 -18.69
CA ALA A 179 12.54 6.45 -18.50
C ALA A 179 12.46 7.10 -19.89
N ASP A 180 11.35 6.90 -20.58
CA ASP A 180 11.07 7.64 -21.80
C ASP A 180 10.80 9.11 -21.41
N VAL A 181 11.83 9.94 -21.60
CA VAL A 181 11.86 11.36 -21.25
C VAL A 181 10.82 12.17 -22.06
N ASP A 182 10.28 11.61 -23.14
CA ASP A 182 9.22 12.24 -23.92
C ASP A 182 7.80 11.88 -23.45
N ASN A 183 7.63 10.83 -22.63
CA ASN A 183 6.31 10.31 -22.21
C ASN A 183 6.02 10.34 -20.70
N ASN A 184 7.00 10.68 -19.85
CA ASN A 184 6.80 10.79 -18.39
C ASN A 184 6.28 9.48 -17.74
N ILE A 185 6.75 8.33 -18.25
CA ILE A 185 6.38 6.99 -17.79
C ILE A 185 7.59 6.30 -17.16
N ILE A 186 7.40 5.66 -16.01
CA ILE A 186 8.33 4.70 -15.42
C ILE A 186 7.72 3.31 -15.60
N SER A 187 8.47 2.39 -16.23
CA SER A 187 8.02 1.02 -16.46
C SER A 187 8.99 -0.02 -15.91
N GLN A 188 8.46 -1.08 -15.30
CA GLN A 188 9.23 -2.24 -14.84
C GLN A 188 8.47 -3.53 -15.05
N THR A 189 9.15 -4.57 -15.54
CA THR A 189 8.58 -5.91 -15.73
C THR A 189 9.24 -6.91 -14.79
N PHE A 190 8.42 -7.74 -14.15
CA PHE A 190 8.81 -8.79 -13.23
C PHE A 190 8.38 -10.15 -13.78
N SER A 191 9.25 -11.16 -13.69
CA SER A 191 8.84 -12.54 -13.85
C SER A 191 8.35 -13.06 -12.50
N VAL A 192 7.06 -13.37 -12.41
CA VAL A 192 6.36 -13.65 -11.15
C VAL A 192 5.87 -15.10 -11.16
N PRO A 193 6.20 -15.92 -10.15
CA PRO A 193 5.67 -17.27 -10.05
C PRO A 193 4.16 -17.27 -9.72
N ALA A 194 3.53 -18.44 -9.86
CA ALA A 194 2.21 -18.67 -9.27
C ALA A 194 2.25 -18.50 -7.74
N GLY A 195 1.11 -18.16 -7.14
CA GLY A 195 0.99 -17.90 -5.72
C GLY A 195 1.08 -16.41 -5.37
N LEU A 196 1.36 -16.15 -4.09
CA LEU A 196 1.59 -14.81 -3.57
C LEU A 196 3.03 -14.36 -3.85
N SER A 197 3.21 -13.21 -4.50
CA SER A 197 4.52 -12.54 -4.59
C SER A 197 4.46 -11.11 -4.09
N LYS A 198 5.55 -10.67 -3.46
CA LYS A 198 5.75 -9.31 -2.96
C LYS A 198 6.77 -8.61 -3.85
N LEU A 199 6.36 -7.53 -4.52
CA LEU A 199 7.17 -6.78 -5.49
C LEU A 199 7.31 -5.32 -5.04
N ALA A 200 8.41 -4.68 -5.41
CA ALA A 200 8.63 -3.26 -5.17
C ALA A 200 9.24 -2.62 -6.42
N MET A 201 8.67 -1.50 -6.84
CA MET A 201 9.15 -0.70 -7.95
C MET A 201 9.50 0.70 -7.44
N PRO A 202 10.79 1.08 -7.39
CA PRO A 202 11.18 2.45 -7.12
C PRO A 202 10.57 3.40 -8.14
N ILE A 203 10.05 4.53 -7.67
CA ILE A 203 9.56 5.62 -8.52
C ILE A 203 10.43 6.85 -8.27
N GLY A 204 10.98 7.40 -9.34
CA GLY A 204 11.98 8.46 -9.31
C GLY A 204 11.64 9.54 -10.31
N PHE A 205 10.59 10.30 -10.06
CA PHE A 205 10.28 11.48 -10.89
C PHE A 205 11.07 12.69 -10.35
N PRO A 206 11.94 13.33 -11.17
CA PRO A 206 12.58 14.58 -10.77
C PRO A 206 11.56 15.73 -10.70
N ASP A 207 11.68 16.58 -9.68
CA ASP A 207 10.75 17.66 -9.38
C ASP A 207 10.76 18.78 -10.43
N ALA A 208 9.62 19.03 -11.08
CA ALA A 208 9.24 20.38 -11.52
C ALA A 208 8.54 21.07 -10.32
N GLY A 209 9.27 21.91 -9.58
CA GLY A 209 8.83 22.42 -8.29
C GLY A 209 7.69 23.45 -8.31
N GLY A 210 7.06 23.66 -7.14
CA GLY A 210 6.40 24.93 -6.78
C GLY A 210 5.06 24.86 -6.04
N ASP A 211 4.37 23.74 -6.04
CA ASP A 211 2.93 23.66 -5.77
C ASP A 211 2.53 23.16 -4.38
N GLY A 212 3.49 22.75 -3.53
CA GLY A 212 3.26 22.50 -2.10
C GLY A 212 2.28 21.37 -1.76
N GLY A 213 1.91 20.53 -2.74
CA GLY A 213 0.98 19.41 -2.58
C GLY A 213 1.66 18.12 -2.06
N TYR A 214 0.82 17.12 -1.76
CA TYR A 214 1.23 15.74 -1.49
C TYR A 214 1.39 14.96 -2.81
N ARG A 215 2.39 14.09 -2.90
CA ARG A 215 2.70 13.21 -4.06
C ARG A 215 2.65 11.75 -3.65
N VAL A 216 2.61 10.82 -4.62
CA VAL A 216 2.39 9.36 -4.51
C VAL A 216 3.62 8.61 -4.99
#